data_AF-A0A1Z3U613-F1
#
_entry.id   AF-A0A1Z3U613-F1
#
_cell.length_a   1.000
_cell.length_b   1.000
_cell.length_c   1.000
_cell.angle_alpha   90.00
_cell.angle_beta   90.00
_cell.angle_gamma   90.00
#
_symmetry.space_group_name_H-M   'P 1'
#
loop_
_entity.id
_entity.type
_entity.pdbx_description
1 polymer ?
#
loop_
_entity_poly.entity_id
_entity_poly.type
_entity_poly.pdbx_seq_one_letter_code
_entity_poly.pdbx_strand_id
1 'polypeptide(L)'
;MGAVGVILPDMTLKASLPALLIALVMVAGQASAQTTGAPLPISVQTAWSRVRAALTPQQQANEVRGFLSALANENRRPTTPALDARDIASGRAVSLDDPALLQRPQAHEVTVTVDGQFLIFRPLSRASLEPFFGR
;
A
#
# COMPACT_ATOMS: atom_id res chain seq x y z
N MET A 1 54.58 -8.43 62.97
CA MET A 1 54.61 -9.91 62.96
C MET A 1 53.55 -10.40 61.99
N GLY A 2 53.91 -11.29 61.07
CA GLY A 2 52.98 -11.98 60.18
C GLY A 2 53.02 -11.50 58.72
N ALA A 3 53.86 -12.16 57.92
CA ALA A 3 53.76 -12.21 56.46
C ALA A 3 52.69 -13.24 56.03
N VAL A 4 52.56 -13.45 54.71
CA VAL A 4 51.71 -14.41 53.96
C VAL A 4 50.42 -13.73 53.48
N GLY A 5 50.11 -13.58 52.19
CA GLY A 5 50.63 -14.18 50.96
C GLY A 5 49.45 -14.75 50.16
N VAL A 6 49.43 -14.48 48.85
CA VAL A 6 48.68 -15.20 47.79
C VAL A 6 47.14 -14.94 47.84
N ILE A 7 46.32 -14.78 46.80
CA ILE A 7 46.23 -15.34 45.43
C ILE A 7 45.37 -14.36 44.61
N LEU A 8 45.82 -14.00 43.40
CA LEU A 8 44.95 -13.45 42.35
C LEU A 8 44.15 -14.61 41.73
N PRO A 9 42.84 -14.46 41.53
CA PRO A 9 42.28 -14.88 40.26
C PRO A 9 41.57 -13.70 39.58
N ASP A 10 42.14 -13.34 38.44
CA ASP A 10 41.44 -12.66 37.36
C ASP A 10 40.37 -13.59 36.77
N MET A 11 39.43 -12.96 36.04
CA MET A 11 38.45 -13.55 35.12
C MET A 11 37.02 -13.77 35.64
N THR A 12 36.22 -12.75 35.32
CA THR A 12 34.93 -12.91 34.62
C THR A 12 33.72 -13.34 35.46
N LEU A 13 33.04 -12.36 36.04
CA LEU A 13 31.59 -12.46 36.25
C LEU A 13 30.94 -11.10 36.00
N LYS A 14 30.71 -10.78 34.72
CA LYS A 14 30.07 -9.53 34.31
C LYS A 14 28.57 -9.76 34.11
N ALA A 15 27.83 -9.28 35.11
CA ALA A 15 26.47 -8.76 35.05
C ALA A 15 25.33 -9.71 34.63
N SER A 16 24.60 -10.17 35.64
CA SER A 16 23.17 -10.47 35.58
C SER A 16 22.39 -9.31 34.97
N LEU A 17 21.49 -9.59 34.02
CA LEU A 17 20.34 -8.73 33.70
C LEU A 17 19.14 -9.60 33.32
N PRO A 18 17.99 -9.45 34.01
CA PRO A 18 16.81 -10.29 33.80
C PRO A 18 15.86 -9.71 32.74
N ALA A 19 14.96 -10.59 32.30
CA ALA A 19 13.59 -10.33 31.84
C ALA A 19 13.37 -9.60 30.49
N LEU A 20 13.00 -10.44 29.50
CA LEU A 20 11.66 -10.46 28.91
C LEU A 20 11.07 -9.11 28.44
N LEU A 21 11.09 -8.87 27.12
CA LEU A 21 9.99 -8.20 26.42
C LEU A 21 9.89 -8.77 25.01
N ILE A 22 8.96 -9.72 24.86
CA ILE A 22 8.51 -10.26 23.58
C ILE A 22 7.69 -9.16 22.91
N ALA A 23 8.29 -8.41 21.99
CA ALA A 23 7.54 -7.56 21.07
C ALA A 23 7.01 -8.44 19.92
N LEU A 24 5.81 -8.99 20.13
CA LEU A 24 5.04 -9.67 19.09
C LEU A 24 4.58 -8.61 18.09
N VAL A 25 5.36 -8.38 17.02
CA VAL A 25 4.89 -7.59 15.87
C VAL A 25 3.80 -8.41 15.20
N MET A 26 2.54 -8.04 15.45
CA MET A 26 1.43 -8.45 14.60
C MET A 26 1.64 -7.80 13.22
N VAL A 27 2.34 -8.52 12.35
CA VAL A 27 2.26 -8.25 10.92
C VAL A 27 0.88 -8.74 10.49
N ALA A 28 -0.10 -7.85 10.58
CA ALA A 28 -1.32 -8.01 9.80
C ALA A 28 -0.84 -8.11 8.34
N GLY A 29 -1.02 -9.28 7.73
CA GLY A 29 -0.52 -9.60 6.41
C GLY A 29 -1.02 -8.63 5.35
N GLN A 30 -0.31 -7.52 5.19
CA GLN A 30 -0.21 -6.89 3.89
C GLN A 30 0.71 -7.81 3.12
N ALA A 31 0.12 -8.60 2.23
CA ALA A 31 0.86 -9.22 1.15
C ALA A 31 1.57 -8.07 0.42
N SER A 32 2.81 -7.81 0.79
CA SER A 32 3.72 -6.99 0.01
C SER A 32 3.96 -7.77 -1.27
N ALA A 33 3.06 -7.63 -2.24
CA ALA A 33 3.36 -7.95 -3.61
C ALA A 33 4.61 -7.14 -3.93
N GLN A 34 5.74 -7.82 -4.03
CA GLN A 34 7.03 -7.22 -4.31
C GLN A 34 6.93 -6.65 -5.72
N THR A 35 6.62 -5.36 -5.84
CA THR A 35 6.48 -4.67 -7.11
C THR A 35 7.87 -4.46 -7.70
N THR A 36 8.20 -5.24 -8.73
CA THR A 36 9.49 -5.22 -9.45
C THR A 36 9.63 -4.03 -10.41
N GLY A 37 8.86 -2.96 -10.21
CA GLY A 37 8.87 -1.76 -11.04
C GLY A 37 9.79 -0.68 -10.49
N ALA A 38 10.23 0.24 -11.35
CA ALA A 38 10.85 1.48 -10.90
C ALA A 38 9.90 2.24 -9.95
N PRO A 39 10.42 3.00 -8.96
CA PRO A 39 9.56 3.80 -8.10
C PRO A 39 8.78 4.82 -8.93
N LEU A 40 7.48 4.96 -8.62
CA LEU A 40 6.63 5.95 -9.28
C LEU A 40 7.17 7.36 -9.03
N PRO A 41 7.07 8.27 -10.02
CA PRO A 41 7.40 9.68 -9.84
C PRO A 41 6.61 10.30 -8.70
N ILE A 42 7.24 11.21 -7.95
CA ILE A 42 6.68 11.80 -6.72
C ILE A 42 5.34 12.51 -6.96
N SER A 43 5.19 13.17 -8.10
CA SER A 43 3.95 13.79 -8.58
C SER A 43 2.81 12.77 -8.67
N VAL A 44 3.07 11.60 -9.28
CA VAL A 44 2.11 10.51 -9.42
C VAL A 44 1.79 9.88 -8.07
N GLN A 45 2.80 9.64 -7.23
CA GLN A 45 2.63 9.08 -5.88
C GLN A 45 1.80 10.02 -4.98
N THR A 46 2.02 11.33 -5.07
CA THR A 46 1.26 12.34 -4.32
C THR A 46 -0.19 12.40 -4.79
N ALA A 47 -0.44 12.33 -6.10
CA ALA A 47 -1.81 12.27 -6.60
C ALA A 47 -2.52 10.99 -6.15
N TRP A 48 -1.81 9.85 -6.17
CA TRP A 48 -2.34 8.58 -5.71
C TRP A 48 -2.70 8.59 -4.21
N SER A 49 -1.88 9.20 -3.36
CA SER A 49 -2.19 9.29 -1.92
C SER A 49 -3.48 10.05 -1.66
N ARG A 50 -3.79 11.09 -2.47
CA ARG A 50 -5.05 11.83 -2.39
C ARG A 50 -6.26 11.00 -2.81
N VAL A 51 -6.14 10.15 -3.84
CA VAL A 51 -7.21 9.20 -4.22
C VAL A 51 -7.59 8.31 -3.04
N ARG A 52 -6.60 7.82 -2.29
CA ARG A 52 -6.81 6.98 -1.11
C ARG A 52 -7.32 7.74 0.11
N ALA A 53 -6.94 9.01 0.25
CA ALA A 53 -7.36 9.87 1.36
C ALA A 53 -8.75 10.50 1.16
N ALA A 54 -9.33 10.41 -0.05
CA ALA A 54 -10.64 10.96 -0.33
C ALA A 54 -11.73 10.31 0.53
N LEU A 55 -12.61 11.16 1.09
CA LEU A 55 -13.65 10.73 2.03
C LEU A 55 -15.04 10.69 1.38
N THR A 56 -15.21 11.32 0.22
CA THR A 56 -16.49 11.38 -0.49
C THR A 56 -16.37 10.84 -1.92
N PRO A 57 -17.46 10.29 -2.48
CA PRO A 57 -17.54 9.87 -3.88
C PRO A 57 -17.00 10.91 -4.88
N GLN A 58 -17.49 12.14 -4.78
CA GLN A 58 -17.12 13.21 -5.70
C GLN A 58 -15.67 13.63 -5.53
N GLN A 59 -15.18 13.72 -4.29
CA GLN A 59 -13.77 14.00 -4.02
C GLN A 59 -12.89 12.92 -4.64
N GLN A 60 -13.21 11.64 -4.43
CA GLN A 60 -12.41 10.55 -4.97
C GLN A 60 -12.38 10.58 -6.50
N ALA A 61 -13.52 10.85 -7.16
CA ALA A 61 -13.58 11.03 -8.60
C ALA A 61 -12.68 12.20 -9.10
N ASN A 62 -12.63 13.31 -8.35
CA ASN A 62 -11.77 14.45 -8.66
C ASN A 62 -10.29 14.09 -8.52
N GLU A 63 -9.91 13.41 -7.43
CA GLU A 63 -8.53 12.99 -7.20
C GLU A 63 -8.08 11.94 -8.21
N VAL A 64 -8.96 11.04 -8.65
CA VAL A 64 -8.66 10.07 -9.73
C VAL A 64 -8.35 10.81 -11.02
N ARG A 65 -9.15 11.82 -11.40
CA ARG A 65 -8.84 12.66 -12.58
C ARG A 65 -7.50 13.39 -12.43
N GLY A 66 -7.19 13.88 -11.24
CA GLY A 66 -5.89 14.49 -10.91
C GLY A 66 -4.73 13.50 -11.07
N PHE A 67 -4.90 12.27 -10.60
CA PHE A 67 -3.94 11.18 -10.77
C PHE A 67 -3.70 10.82 -12.24
N LEU A 68 -4.77 10.64 -13.03
CA LEU A 68 -4.66 10.37 -14.47
C LEU A 68 -3.97 11.54 -15.20
N SER A 69 -4.23 12.78 -14.80
CA SER A 69 -3.56 13.97 -15.35
C SER A 69 -2.07 13.99 -15.01
N ALA A 70 -1.69 13.64 -13.77
CA ALA A 70 -0.29 13.52 -13.37
C ALA A 70 0.43 12.41 -14.15
N LEU A 71 -0.21 11.26 -14.35
CA LEU A 71 0.30 10.18 -15.20
C LEU A 71 0.50 10.62 -16.66
N ALA A 72 -0.45 11.35 -17.21
CA ALA A 72 -0.38 11.82 -18.60
C ALA A 72 0.76 12.83 -18.78
N ASN A 73 0.94 13.75 -17.82
CA ASN A 73 2.03 14.72 -17.83
C ASN A 73 3.40 14.04 -17.75
N GLU A 74 3.54 13.06 -16.87
CA GLU A 74 4.77 12.28 -16.71
C GLU A 74 5.13 11.51 -17.99
N ASN A 75 4.14 10.86 -18.60
CA ASN A 75 4.32 10.09 -19.84
C ASN A 75 4.38 10.97 -21.10
N ARG A 76 4.16 12.29 -20.97
CA ARG A 76 3.99 13.27 -22.07
C ARG A 76 2.95 12.86 -23.11
N ARG A 77 1.95 12.07 -22.71
CA ARG A 77 0.84 11.61 -23.55
C ARG A 77 -0.33 11.15 -22.67
N PRO A 78 -1.58 11.17 -23.17
CA PRO A 78 -2.69 10.50 -22.49
C PRO A 78 -2.36 9.02 -22.24
N THR A 79 -2.52 8.59 -20.99
CA THR A 79 -2.24 7.21 -20.57
C THR A 79 -3.39 6.70 -19.72
N THR A 80 -4.01 5.60 -20.15
CA THR A 80 -4.99 4.87 -19.34
C THR A 80 -4.26 3.67 -18.73
N PRO A 81 -4.10 3.62 -17.39
CA PRO A 81 -3.46 2.49 -16.74
C PRO A 81 -4.34 1.23 -16.83
N ALA A 82 -3.71 0.05 -16.75
CA ALA A 82 -4.45 -1.20 -16.67
C ALA A 82 -5.18 -1.30 -15.34
N LEU A 83 -6.36 -1.92 -15.36
CA LEU A 83 -7.25 -2.06 -14.21
C LEU A 83 -7.65 -3.51 -14.02
N ASP A 84 -7.65 -3.94 -12.77
CA ASP A 84 -8.23 -5.21 -12.34
C ASP A 84 -9.17 -4.94 -11.16
N ALA A 85 -10.30 -5.64 -11.10
CA ALA A 85 -11.21 -5.57 -9.97
C ALA A 85 -11.34 -6.95 -9.31
N ARG A 86 -11.54 -6.96 -7.99
CA ARG A 86 -11.88 -8.16 -7.24
C ARG A 86 -13.00 -7.87 -6.26
N ASP A 87 -13.87 -8.85 -6.06
CA ASP A 87 -14.84 -8.82 -4.97
C ASP A 87 -14.12 -9.06 -3.64
N ILE A 88 -14.40 -8.24 -2.63
CA ILE A 88 -13.70 -8.30 -1.35
C ILE A 88 -14.14 -9.51 -0.53
N ALA A 89 -15.41 -9.91 -0.63
CA ALA A 89 -15.96 -10.99 0.18
C ALA A 89 -15.44 -12.37 -0.27
N SER A 90 -15.37 -12.59 -1.58
CA SER A 90 -14.97 -13.86 -2.18
C SER A 90 -13.50 -13.89 -2.64
N GLY A 91 -12.86 -12.73 -2.77
CA GLY A 91 -11.51 -12.59 -3.32
C GLY A 91 -11.40 -12.87 -4.82
N ARG A 92 -12.53 -13.10 -5.51
CA ARG A 92 -12.56 -13.45 -6.93
C ARG A 92 -12.36 -12.23 -7.80
N ALA A 93 -11.66 -12.41 -8.93
CA ALA A 93 -11.58 -11.40 -9.97
C ALA A 93 -12.96 -11.11 -10.56
N VAL A 94 -13.22 -9.83 -10.84
CA VAL A 94 -14.48 -9.32 -11.40
C VAL A 94 -14.14 -8.53 -12.66
N SER A 95 -14.94 -8.72 -13.71
CA SER A 95 -14.77 -7.97 -14.95
C SER A 95 -15.10 -6.50 -14.74
N LEU A 96 -14.39 -5.57 -15.39
CA LEU A 96 -14.66 -4.13 -15.27
C LEU A 96 -16.01 -3.73 -15.87
N ASP A 97 -16.53 -4.52 -16.80
CA ASP A 97 -17.86 -4.35 -17.39
C ASP A 97 -18.98 -5.05 -16.59
N ASP A 98 -18.64 -5.73 -15.49
CA ASP A 98 -19.63 -6.42 -14.67
C ASP A 98 -20.59 -5.39 -14.03
N PRO A 99 -21.92 -5.54 -14.22
CA PRO A 99 -22.88 -4.64 -13.62
C PRO A 99 -22.80 -4.61 -12.09
N ALA A 100 -22.38 -5.69 -11.44
CA ALA A 100 -22.21 -5.76 -9.98
C ALA A 100 -21.13 -4.78 -9.49
N LEU A 101 -20.06 -4.59 -10.26
CA LEU A 101 -19.00 -3.61 -9.94
C LEU A 101 -19.57 -2.19 -9.94
N LEU A 102 -20.41 -1.85 -10.92
CA LEU A 102 -21.00 -0.51 -11.05
C LEU A 102 -22.14 -0.27 -10.04
N GLN A 103 -22.90 -1.31 -9.70
CA GLN A 103 -24.01 -1.22 -8.73
C GLN A 103 -23.51 -1.17 -7.29
N ARG A 104 -22.44 -1.92 -6.95
CA ARG A 104 -21.87 -1.96 -5.60
C ARG A 104 -20.34 -1.78 -5.60
N PRO A 105 -19.81 -0.62 -6.02
CA PRO A 105 -18.37 -0.39 -6.14
C PRO A 105 -17.61 -0.59 -4.82
N GLN A 106 -18.25 -0.26 -3.70
CA GLN A 106 -17.66 -0.39 -2.36
C GLN A 106 -17.45 -1.84 -1.89
N ALA A 107 -18.09 -2.81 -2.54
CA ALA A 107 -17.88 -4.24 -2.29
C ALA A 107 -16.64 -4.78 -3.01
N HIS A 108 -16.01 -3.96 -3.85
CA HIS A 108 -14.90 -4.35 -4.70
C HIS A 108 -13.63 -3.58 -4.34
N GLU A 109 -12.49 -4.20 -4.61
CA GLU A 109 -11.18 -3.59 -4.57
C GLU A 109 -10.65 -3.51 -6.00
N VAL A 110 -10.09 -2.36 -6.36
CA VAL A 110 -9.55 -2.11 -7.70
C VAL A 110 -8.04 -1.93 -7.60
N THR A 111 -7.34 -2.67 -8.44
CA THR A 111 -5.90 -2.57 -8.66
C THR A 111 -5.67 -1.80 -9.95
N VAL A 112 -4.89 -0.73 -9.85
CA VAL A 112 -4.42 0.07 -10.97
C VAL A 112 -2.96 -0.26 -11.20
N THR A 113 -2.59 -0.69 -12.41
CA THR A 113 -1.21 -1.06 -12.74
C THR A 113 -0.53 0.07 -13.52
N VAL A 114 0.56 0.60 -12.96
CA VAL A 114 1.38 1.67 -13.56
C VAL A 114 2.84 1.27 -13.49
N ASP A 115 3.52 1.13 -14.64
CA ASP A 115 4.96 0.81 -14.70
C ASP A 115 5.39 -0.39 -13.83
N GLY A 116 4.54 -1.42 -13.75
CA GLY A 116 4.76 -2.62 -12.92
C GLY A 116 4.47 -2.44 -11.43
N GLN A 117 3.98 -1.27 -11.01
CA GLN A 117 3.49 -1.00 -9.66
C GLN A 117 1.99 -1.23 -9.58
N PHE A 118 1.55 -1.88 -8.50
CA PHE A 118 0.14 -2.15 -8.22
C PHE A 118 -0.40 -1.15 -7.19
N LEU A 119 -1.31 -0.31 -7.63
CA LEU A 119 -1.91 0.76 -6.87
C LEU A 119 -3.35 0.39 -6.53
N ILE A 120 -3.60 0.07 -5.27
CA ILE A 120 -4.88 -0.51 -4.84
C ILE A 120 -5.75 0.53 -4.12
N PHE A 121 -7.03 0.59 -4.48
CA PHE A 121 -8.03 1.41 -3.77
C PHE A 121 -9.42 0.77 -3.78
N ARG A 122 -10.26 1.19 -2.84
CA ARG A 122 -11.68 0.86 -2.80
C ARG A 122 -12.49 2.02 -3.39
N PRO A 123 -13.27 1.80 -4.45
CA PRO A 123 -14.13 2.85 -5.01
C PRO A 123 -15.27 3.17 -4.04
N LEU A 124 -15.44 4.46 -3.73
CA LEU A 124 -16.56 4.95 -2.90
C LEU A 124 -17.88 4.97 -3.68
N SER A 125 -17.81 5.06 -5.01
CA SER A 125 -18.97 5.08 -5.89
C SER A 125 -18.59 4.73 -7.32
N ARG A 126 -19.59 4.65 -8.20
CA ARG A 126 -19.39 4.49 -9.64
C ARG A 126 -18.61 5.68 -10.23
N ALA A 127 -18.89 6.90 -9.75
CA ALA A 127 -18.21 8.11 -10.22
C ALA A 127 -16.69 8.08 -9.97
N SER A 128 -16.23 7.32 -8.98
CA SER A 128 -14.80 7.11 -8.73
C SER A 128 -14.11 6.29 -9.82
N LEU A 129 -14.87 5.50 -10.58
CA LEU A 129 -14.36 4.62 -11.63
C LEU A 129 -14.50 5.22 -13.03
N GLU A 130 -15.50 6.08 -13.24
CA GLU A 130 -15.78 6.73 -14.52
C GLU A 130 -14.56 7.36 -15.21
N PRO A 131 -13.66 8.08 -14.49
CA PRO A 131 -12.47 8.67 -15.12
C PRO A 131 -11.55 7.66 -15.82
N PHE A 132 -11.51 6.40 -15.39
CA PHE A 132 -10.68 5.39 -16.02
C PHE A 132 -11.27 4.85 -17.33
N PHE A 133 -12.57 5.05 -17.56
CA PHE A 133 -13.26 4.56 -18.75
C PHE A 133 -13.35 5.60 -19.86
N GLY A 134 -12.83 6.82 -19.65
CA GLY A 134 -12.79 7.87 -20.66
C GLY A 134 -14.17 8.37 -21.12
N ARG A 135 -15.17 8.29 -20.24
CA ARG A 135 -16.56 8.72 -20.49
C ARG A 135 -16.83 10.07 -19.85
#